data_AF-A0A6G1WUZ3-F1
#
_entry.id   AF-A0A6G1WUZ3-F1
#
_cell.length_a   1.000
_cell.length_b   1.000
_cell.length_c   1.000
_cell.angle_alpha   90.00
_cell.angle_beta   90.00
_cell.angle_gamma   90.00
#
_symmetry.space_group_name_H-M   'P 1'
#
loop_
_entity.id
_entity.type
_entity.pdbx_description
1 polymer ?
#
loop_
_entity_poly.entity_id
_entity_poly.type
_entity_poly.pdbx_seq_one_letter_code
_entity_poly.pdbx_strand_id
1 'polypeptide(L)' 'MKADVFDPRALREAFGAFPTAVTVITASDPAGRPVGFTANSFTSVSLDPPLLLVCVAKTARDYPAMTAAEH' A
#
# COMPACT_ATOMS: atom_id res chain seq x y z
N MET A 1 -13.60 -13.86 -21.17
CA MET A 1 -12.28 -14.38 -21.61
C MET A 1 -11.22 -13.75 -20.71
N LYS A 2 -10.61 -14.50 -19.80
CA LYS A 2 -9.44 -14.06 -19.03
C LYS A 2 -8.30 -15.00 -19.42
N ALA A 3 -7.62 -14.67 -20.51
CA ALA A 3 -6.26 -15.15 -20.69
C ALA A 3 -5.38 -14.17 -19.91
N ASP A 4 -4.61 -14.65 -18.95
CA ASP A 4 -3.64 -13.81 -18.27
C ASP A 4 -2.58 -13.39 -19.30
N VAL A 5 -2.60 -12.11 -19.66
CA VAL A 5 -1.71 -11.50 -20.67
C VAL A 5 -0.25 -11.54 -20.21
N PHE A 6 -0.01 -11.64 -18.89
CA PHE A 6 1.30 -11.70 -18.28
C PHE A 6 1.33 -12.74 -17.15
N ASP A 7 2.46 -13.44 -17.00
CA ASP A 7 2.73 -14.26 -15.83
C ASP A 7 2.86 -13.37 -14.57
N PRO A 8 2.04 -13.58 -13.52
CA PRO A 8 2.09 -12.79 -12.30
C PRO A 8 3.45 -12.83 -11.59
N ARG A 9 4.22 -13.91 -11.71
CA ARG A 9 5.56 -14.01 -11.11
C ARG A 9 6.53 -13.10 -11.86
N ALA A 10 6.62 -13.22 -13.18
CA ALA A 10 7.46 -12.37 -14.01
C ALA A 10 7.14 -10.87 -13.83
N LEU A 11 5.85 -10.50 -13.74
CA LEU A 11 5.46 -9.11 -13.52
C LEU A 11 5.92 -8.57 -12.15
N ARG A 12 5.82 -9.39 -11.10
CA ARG A 12 6.30 -9.04 -9.75
C ARG A 12 7.82 -8.83 -9.74
N GLU A 13 8.56 -9.68 -10.45
CA GLU A 13 10.00 -9.56 -10.59
C GLU A 13 10.39 -8.27 -11.33
N ALA A 14 9.67 -7.95 -12.41
CA ALA A 14 9.87 -6.71 -13.16
C ALA A 14 9.66 -5.46 -12.28
N PHE A 15 8.61 -5.43 -11.45
CA PHE A 15 8.40 -4.33 -10.50
C PHE A 15 9.44 -4.28 -9.38
N GLY A 16 9.97 -5.44 -8.96
CA GLY A 16 11.02 -5.52 -7.95
C GLY A 16 12.37 -4.98 -8.39
N ALA A 17 12.58 -4.77 -9.69
CA ALA A 17 13.81 -4.19 -10.23
C ALA A 17 13.99 -2.70 -9.89
N PHE A 18 12.91 -2.00 -9.50
CA PHE A 18 12.98 -0.61 -9.04
C PHE A 18 13.18 -0.59 -7.51
N PRO A 19 14.37 -0.20 -7.01
CA PRO A 19 14.64 -0.20 -5.57
C PRO A 19 13.82 0.89 -4.86
N THR A 20 13.23 0.54 -3.72
CA THR A 20 12.46 1.48 -2.89
C THR A 20 12.86 1.40 -1.43
N ALA A 21 12.55 2.45 -0.68
CA ALA A 21 12.59 2.40 0.77
C ALA A 21 11.46 1.48 1.30
N VAL A 22 11.62 1.02 2.54
CA VAL A 22 10.60 0.26 3.26
C VAL A 22 10.02 1.14 4.37
N THR A 23 8.69 1.22 4.43
CA THR A 23 7.96 1.96 5.45
C THR A 23 7.00 1.02 6.20
N VAL A 24 6.58 1.44 7.40
CA VAL A 24 5.44 0.84 8.11
C VAL A 24 4.34 1.88 8.15
N ILE A 25 3.22 1.58 7.50
CA ILE A 25 2.03 2.44 7.53
C ILE A 25 1.21 2.06 8.75
N THR A 26 0.86 3.05 9.57
CA THR A 26 0.15 2.87 10.83
C THR A 26 -1.12 3.70 10.86
N ALA A 27 -2.16 3.17 11.48
CA ALA A 27 -3.39 3.90 11.79
C ALA A 27 -3.98 3.36 13.11
N SER A 28 -5.02 4.02 13.60
CA SER A 28 -5.87 3.50 14.66
C SER A 28 -7.19 3.02 14.05
N ASP A 29 -7.66 1.85 14.47
CA ASP A 29 -9.00 1.39 14.10
C ASP A 29 -10.09 2.21 14.83
N PRO A 30 -11.39 2.03 14.51
CA PRO A 30 -12.47 2.77 15.18
C PRO A 30 -12.58 2.54 16.70
N ALA A 31 -11.94 1.50 17.24
CA ALA A 31 -11.86 1.22 18.67
C ALA A 31 -10.56 1.79 19.30
N GLY A 32 -9.77 2.55 18.55
CA GLY A 32 -8.50 3.14 18.98
C GLY A 32 -7.34 2.14 19.05
N ARG A 33 -7.49 0.92 18.50
CA ARG A 33 -6.42 -0.08 18.52
C ARG A 33 -5.44 0.18 17.38
N PRO A 34 -4.11 0.07 17.62
CA PRO A 34 -3.12 0.28 16.58
C PRO A 34 -3.19 -0.83 15.53
N VAL A 35 -3.20 -0.43 14.26
CA VAL A 35 -3.11 -1.30 13.10
C VAL A 35 -1.98 -0.82 12.19
N GLY A 36 -1.43 -1.72 11.37
CA GLY A 36 -0.41 -1.32 10.42
C GLY A 36 0.09 -2.43 9.53
N PHE A 37 0.78 -2.03 8.47
CA PHE A 37 1.38 -2.95 7.51
C PHE A 37 2.69 -2.39 6.94
N THR A 38 3.60 -3.28 6.61
CA THR A 38 4.82 -2.93 5.87
C THR A 38 4.48 -2.61 4.42
N ALA A 39 4.96 -1.49 3.91
CA ALA A 39 4.78 -1.06 2.53
C ALA A 39 6.11 -0.61 1.91
N ASN A 40 6.28 -0.89 0.63
CA ASN A 40 7.38 -0.35 -0.16
C ASN A 40 6.87 0.35 -1.45
N SER A 41 5.55 0.56 -1.53
CA SER A 41 4.80 1.26 -2.60
C SER A 41 4.53 2.73 -2.25
N PHE A 42 5.38 3.31 -1.41
CA PHE A 42 5.27 4.70 -0.95
C PHE A 42 5.82 5.68 -1.99
N THR A 43 5.16 6.82 -2.17
CA THR A 43 5.69 7.92 -2.98
C THR A 43 5.24 9.29 -2.47
N SER A 44 6.11 10.30 -2.55
CA SER A 44 5.75 11.71 -2.40
C SER A 44 5.01 12.18 -3.65
N VAL A 45 3.88 12.87 -3.48
CA VAL A 45 3.01 13.28 -4.59
C VAL A 45 3.06 14.79 -4.84
N SER A 46 2.96 15.60 -3.79
CA SER A 46 2.91 17.06 -3.91
C SER A 46 3.57 17.72 -2.70
N LEU A 47 4.16 18.88 -2.92
CA LEU A 47 4.72 19.71 -1.86
C LEU A 47 3.70 20.74 -1.34
N ASP A 48 2.90 21.31 -2.25
CA ASP A 48 1.84 22.27 -1.91
C ASP A 48 0.56 21.96 -2.72
N PRO A 49 -0.48 21.38 -2.09
CA PRO A 49 -0.51 20.93 -0.69
C PRO A 49 0.43 19.72 -0.47
N PRO A 50 0.87 19.46 0.77
CA PRO A 50 1.74 18.34 1.08
C PRO A 50 0.97 17.01 0.97
N LEU A 51 1.30 16.21 -0.05
CA LEU A 51 0.62 14.94 -0.34
C LEU A 51 1.61 13.79 -0.50
N LEU A 52 1.18 12.61 -0.08
CA LEU A 52 1.85 11.33 -0.30
C LEU A 52 0.84 10.28 -0.74
N LEU A 53 1.33 9.17 -1.29
CA LEU A 53 0.52 8.02 -1.66
C LEU A 53 1.18 6.72 -1.20
N VAL A 54 0.35 5.76 -0.80
CA VAL A 54 0.74 4.36 -0.60
C VAL A 54 -0.34 3.44 -1.15
N CYS A 55 0.06 2.32 -1.75
CA CYS A 55 -0.88 1.31 -2.24
C CYS A 55 -1.08 0.21 -1.19
N VAL A 56 -2.33 0.00 -0.76
CA VAL A 56 -2.75 -1.11 0.10
C VAL A 56 -3.45 -2.19 -0.73
N ALA A 57 -3.12 -3.47 -0.48
CA ALA A 57 -3.82 -4.57 -1.13
C ALA A 57 -5.23 -4.70 -0.56
N LYS A 58 -6.24 -4.88 -1.43
CA LYS A 58 -7.63 -5.17 -1.01
C LYS A 58 -7.77 -6.46 -0.19
N THR A 59 -6.77 -7.35 -0.30
CA THR A 59 -6.69 -8.61 0.46
C THR A 59 -5.96 -8.47 1.80
N ALA A 60 -5.43 -7.30 2.13
CA ALA A 60 -4.75 -7.10 3.41
C ALA A 60 -5.75 -7.25 4.57
N ARG A 61 -5.34 -7.94 5.64
CA ARG A 61 -6.16 -8.15 6.85
C ARG A 61 -6.69 -6.83 7.41
N ASP A 62 -5.82 -5.82 7.44
CA ASP A 62 -6.12 -4.52 8.04
C ASP A 62 -6.69 -3.53 7.01
N TYR A 63 -7.01 -3.96 5.78
CA TYR A 63 -7.61 -3.10 4.74
C TYR A 63 -8.88 -2.39 5.22
N PRO A 64 -9.89 -3.07 5.83
CA PRO A 64 -11.10 -2.38 6.28
C PRO A 64 -10.81 -1.30 7.33
N ALA A 65 -9.90 -1.60 8.27
CA ALA A 65 -9.50 -0.65 9.31
C ALA A 65 -8.75 0.55 8.71
N MET A 66 -7.83 0.30 7.78
CA MET A 66 -7.04 1.35 7.12
C MET A 66 -7.90 2.29 6.27
N THR A 67 -8.93 1.77 5.58
CA THR A 67 -9.84 2.59 4.78
C THR A 67 -10.90 3.32 5.59
N ALA A 68 -11.18 2.87 6.82
CA ALA A 68 -12.15 3.47 7.72
C ALA A 68 -11.50 4.40 8.77
N ALA A 69 -10.17 4.38 8.89
CA ALA A 69 -9.45 5.26 9.78
C ALA A 69 -9.63 6.71 9.31
N GLU A 70 -10.09 7.55 10.23
CA GLU A 70 -10.09 9.01 10.09
C GLU A 70 -8.84 9.55 10.80
N HIS A 71 -8.35 10.71 10.33
CA HIS A 71 -7.10 11.38 10.71
C HIS A 71 -6.64 11.18 12.16
#